data_AF-A0A7Z9MT31-F1
#
_entry.id   AF-A0A7Z9MT31-F1
#
_cell.length_a   1.000
_cell.length_b   1.000
_cell.length_c   1.000
_cell.angle_alpha   90.00
_cell.angle_beta   90.00
_cell.angle_gamma   90.00
#
_symmetry.space_group_name_H-M   'P 1'
#
loop_
_entity.id
_entity.type
_entity.pdbx_description
1 polymer ?
#
loop_
_entity_poly.entity_id
_entity_poly.type
_entity_poly.pdbx_seq_one_letter_code
_entity_poly.pdbx_strand_id
1 'polypeptide(L)'
;MFKQRGALKASLNWYRANMKNDDKSIGDIAAPTLIIYGLKDMAIGEKSVDESEKYLKGDYKIEKLETGHWLIQESFEAVSKSIINHLTNYSQ
;
A
#
# COMPACT_ATOMS: atom_id res chain seq x y z
N MET A 1 13.86 -4.07 17.84
CA MET A 1 12.42 -4.27 17.59
C MET A 1 11.88 -5.41 18.46
N PHE A 2 10.55 -5.51 18.65
CA PHE A 2 9.85 -6.61 19.34
C PHE A 2 10.22 -6.87 20.81
N LYS A 3 10.55 -5.82 21.58
CA LYS A 3 10.96 -5.96 23.00
C LYS A 3 9.85 -6.49 23.92
N GLN A 4 8.57 -6.27 23.58
CA GLN A 4 7.44 -6.73 24.37
C GLN A 4 7.22 -8.24 24.18
N ARG A 5 6.99 -8.96 25.28
CA ARG A 5 6.66 -10.40 25.25
C ARG A 5 5.46 -10.63 24.33
N GLY A 6 5.63 -11.52 23.34
CA GLY A 6 4.59 -11.86 22.37
C GLY A 6 4.57 -11.00 21.11
N ALA A 7 5.30 -9.88 21.03
CA ALA A 7 5.30 -8.99 19.87
C ALA A 7 5.73 -9.70 18.58
N LEU A 8 6.84 -10.44 18.61
CA LEU A 8 7.30 -11.22 17.44
C LEU A 8 6.26 -12.28 17.02
N LYS A 9 5.64 -12.96 17.99
CA LYS A 9 4.60 -13.96 17.72
C LYS A 9 3.39 -13.31 17.04
N ALA A 10 2.96 -12.15 17.52
CA ALA A 10 1.86 -11.39 16.95
C ALA A 10 2.16 -10.96 15.50
N SER A 11 3.36 -10.43 15.23
CA SER A 11 3.77 -10.03 13.88
C SER A 11 3.77 -11.22 12.90
N LEU A 12 4.27 -12.39 13.31
CA LEU A 12 4.25 -13.59 12.48
C LEU A 12 2.84 -14.17 12.30
N ASN A 13 1.96 -14.00 13.30
CA ASN A 13 0.57 -14.47 13.20
C ASN A 13 -0.22 -13.74 12.12
N TRP A 14 0.12 -12.49 11.79
CA TRP A 14 -0.49 -11.77 10.65
C TRP A 14 -0.31 -12.55 9.33
N TYR A 15 0.89 -13.06 9.07
CA TYR A 15 1.14 -13.91 7.91
C TYR A 15 0.38 -15.23 8.00
N ARG A 16 0.47 -15.95 9.14
CA ARG A 16 -0.20 -17.25 9.33
C ARG A 16 -1.72 -17.19 9.10
N ALA A 17 -2.35 -16.07 9.47
CA ALA A 17 -3.77 -15.86 9.28
C ALA A 17 -4.15 -15.65 7.80
N ASN A 18 -3.28 -15.02 7.01
CA ASN A 18 -3.55 -14.62 5.63
C ASN A 18 -2.88 -15.52 4.57
N MET A 19 -2.11 -16.54 4.97
CA MET A 19 -1.51 -17.52 4.05
C MET A 19 -2.50 -18.52 3.45
N LYS A 20 -3.70 -18.64 4.02
CA LYS A 20 -4.74 -19.50 3.45
C LYS A 20 -5.35 -18.76 2.26
N ASN A 21 -5.28 -19.36 1.06
CA ASN A 21 -5.98 -18.92 -0.15
C ASN A 21 -7.49 -19.16 0.01
N ASP A 22 -8.12 -18.43 0.92
CA ASP A 22 -9.56 -18.25 0.89
C ASP A 22 -9.83 -17.26 -0.26
N ASP A 23 -10.32 -17.74 -1.41
CA ASP A 23 -10.68 -16.96 -2.61
C ASP A 23 -11.88 -16.02 -2.35
N LYS A 24 -11.73 -15.11 -1.40
CA LYS A 24 -12.72 -14.09 -1.09
C LYS A 24 -12.40 -12.85 -1.90
N SER A 25 -13.11 -12.70 -3.02
CA SER A 25 -13.09 -11.46 -3.78
C SER A 25 -13.62 -10.30 -2.92
N ILE A 26 -12.82 -9.25 -2.79
CA ILE A 26 -13.20 -8.00 -2.07
C ILE A 26 -14.12 -7.14 -2.96
N GLY A 27 -14.03 -7.29 -4.28
CA GLY A 27 -14.78 -6.52 -5.26
C GLY A 27 -14.09 -5.23 -5.71
N ASP A 28 -14.83 -4.41 -6.46
CA ASP A 28 -14.37 -3.17 -7.05
C ASP A 28 -14.38 -2.00 -6.03
N ILE A 29 -13.46 -1.05 -6.20
CA ILE A 29 -13.27 0.13 -5.34
C ILE A 29 -13.77 1.37 -6.09
N ALA A 30 -14.87 1.97 -5.64
CA ALA A 30 -15.43 3.20 -6.23
C ALA A 30 -14.92 4.49 -5.57
N ALA A 31 -14.22 4.40 -4.44
CA ALA A 31 -13.70 5.57 -3.73
C ALA A 31 -12.44 6.15 -4.43
N PRO A 32 -12.22 7.48 -4.36
CA PRO A 32 -10.97 8.07 -4.80
C PRO A 32 -9.77 7.38 -4.15
N THR A 33 -8.82 6.91 -4.96
CA THR A 33 -7.72 6.06 -4.49
C THR A 33 -6.36 6.58 -4.95
N LEU A 34 -5.42 6.72 -4.01
CA LEU A 34 -4.01 6.96 -4.30
C LEU A 34 -3.19 5.75 -3.88
N ILE A 35 -2.42 5.19 -4.81
CA ILE A 35 -1.39 4.18 -4.54
C ILE A 35 -0.02 4.85 -4.76
N ILE A 36 0.83 4.81 -3.74
CA ILE A 36 2.24 5.23 -3.85
C ILE A 36 3.11 3.98 -3.75
N TYR A 37 4.00 3.77 -4.71
CA TYR A 37 4.83 2.56 -4.81
C TYR A 37 6.31 2.89 -5.06
N GLY A 38 7.20 2.08 -4.49
CA GLY A 38 8.65 2.22 -4.66
C GLY A 38 9.18 1.27 -5.73
N LEU A 39 9.83 1.80 -6.77
CA LEU A 39 10.37 1.00 -7.87
C LEU A 39 11.48 0.02 -7.45
N LYS A 40 12.08 0.21 -6.28
CA LYS A 40 13.12 -0.65 -5.69
C LYS A 40 12.58 -1.48 -4.52
N ASP A 41 11.26 -1.64 -4.41
CA ASP A 41 10.65 -2.46 -3.37
C ASP A 41 11.10 -3.93 -3.51
N MET A 42 11.67 -4.47 -2.44
CA MET A 42 12.18 -5.84 -2.39
C MET A 42 11.16 -6.87 -1.90
N ALA A 43 10.04 -6.41 -1.35
CA ALA A 43 9.01 -7.24 -0.75
C ALA A 43 7.77 -7.39 -1.65
N ILE A 44 7.41 -6.35 -2.40
CA ILE A 44 6.23 -6.31 -3.27
C ILE A 44 6.67 -6.06 -4.71
N GLY A 45 6.26 -6.95 -5.63
CA GLY A 45 6.57 -6.79 -7.05
C GLY A 45 5.64 -5.80 -7.74
N GLU A 46 6.21 -4.96 -8.60
CA GLU A 46 5.54 -3.88 -9.36
C GLU A 46 4.28 -4.36 -10.08
N LYS A 47 4.32 -5.56 -10.67
CA LYS A 47 3.17 -6.16 -11.36
C LYS A 47 1.90 -6.22 -10.50
N SER A 48 2.05 -6.44 -9.19
CA SER A 48 0.90 -6.49 -8.26
C SER A 48 0.23 -5.13 -8.13
N VAL A 49 1.01 -4.05 -8.22
CA VAL A 49 0.54 -2.67 -8.19
C VAL A 49 -0.14 -2.32 -9.50
N ASP A 50 0.48 -2.66 -10.63
CA ASP A 50 -0.09 -2.39 -11.95
C ASP A 50 -1.42 -3.13 -12.14
N GLU A 51 -1.48 -4.40 -11.74
CA GLU A 51 -2.71 -5.18 -11.82
C GLU A 51 -3.81 -4.72 -10.85
N SER A 52 -3.51 -3.84 -9.88
CA SER A 52 -4.54 -3.31 -8.98
C SER A 52 -5.53 -2.39 -9.71
N GLU A 53 -5.11 -1.77 -10.82
CA GLU A 53 -5.91 -0.86 -11.65
C GLU A 53 -7.24 -1.48 -12.08
N LYS A 54 -7.28 -2.80 -12.33
CA LYS A 54 -8.51 -3.51 -12.73
C LYS A 54 -9.64 -3.44 -11.69
N TYR A 55 -9.31 -3.14 -10.44
CA TYR A 55 -10.28 -3.01 -9.34
C TYR A 55 -10.63 -1.56 -9.00
N LEU A 56 -9.90 -0.56 -9.51
CA LEU A 56 -10.10 0.86 -9.19
C LEU A 56 -11.13 1.47 -10.15
N LYS A 57 -12.39 1.57 -9.72
CA LYS A 57 -13.51 2.11 -10.51
C LYS A 57 -13.84 3.57 -10.22
N GLY A 58 -13.39 4.08 -9.08
CA GLY A 58 -13.40 5.52 -8.78
C GLY A 58 -12.21 6.22 -9.43
N ASP A 59 -12.12 7.54 -9.21
CA ASP A 59 -10.90 8.27 -9.56
C ASP A 59 -9.68 7.64 -8.88
N TYR A 60 -8.60 7.42 -9.62
CA TYR A 60 -7.39 6.88 -9.02
C TYR A 60 -6.12 7.50 -9.58
N LYS A 61 -5.06 7.38 -8.79
CA LYS A 61 -3.69 7.70 -9.18
C LYS A 61 -2.74 6.63 -8.63
N ILE A 62 -1.90 6.08 -9.51
CA ILE A 62 -0.76 5.25 -9.12
C ILE A 62 0.50 6.09 -9.33
N GLU A 63 1.21 6.37 -8.24
CA GLU A 63 2.44 7.17 -8.23
C GLU A 63 3.63 6.29 -7.86
N LYS A 64 4.60 6.20 -8.78
CA LYS A 64 5.80 5.38 -8.60
C LYS A 64 7.00 6.28 -8.28
N LEU A 65 7.76 5.94 -7.25
CA LEU A 65 8.91 6.68 -6.74
C LEU A 65 10.19 5.83 -6.86
N GLU A 66 11.34 6.48 -7.04
CA GLU A 66 12.67 5.85 -7.13
C GLU A 66 13.23 5.37 -5.78
N THR A 67 12.38 4.76 -4.95
CA THR A 67 12.62 4.35 -3.55
C THR A 67 12.35 2.85 -3.35
N GLY A 68 12.76 2.33 -2.20
CA GLY A 68 12.44 1.00 -1.72
C GLY A 68 11.08 0.90 -1.01
N HIS A 69 10.95 -0.12 -0.17
CA HIS A 69 9.71 -0.46 0.54
C HIS A 69 9.32 0.59 1.61
N TRP A 70 10.29 1.32 2.16
CA TRP A 70 10.07 2.25 3.28
C TRP A 70 9.89 3.68 2.80
N LEU A 71 8.87 3.89 1.95
CA LEU A 71 8.58 5.15 1.26
C LEU A 71 8.66 6.39 2.14
N ILE A 72 8.02 6.36 3.32
CA ILE A 72 7.96 7.51 4.25
C ILE A 72 9.35 7.85 4.79
N GLN A 73 10.19 6.85 5.04
CA GLN A 73 11.55 7.04 5.54
C GLN A 73 12.51 7.48 4.43
N GLU A 74 12.33 6.97 3.21
CA GLU A 74 13.23 7.21 2.08
C GLU A 74 12.89 8.50 1.33
N SER A 75 11.62 8.91 1.29
CA SER A 75 11.16 10.10 0.56
C SER A 75 9.95 10.75 1.24
N PHE A 76 10.15 11.19 2.48
CA PHE A 76 9.10 11.81 3.30
C PHE A 76 8.37 12.96 2.58
N GLU A 77 9.11 13.88 1.95
CA GLU A 77 8.53 15.06 1.30
C GLU A 77 7.65 14.71 0.11
N ALA A 78 8.10 13.80 -0.77
CA ALA A 78 7.33 13.38 -1.94
C ALA A 78 6.06 12.65 -1.52
N VAL A 79 6.18 11.70 -0.58
CA VAL A 79 5.05 10.93 -0.06
C VAL A 79 4.04 11.85 0.63
N SER A 80 4.49 12.72 1.53
CA SER A 80 3.61 13.64 2.27
C SER A 80 2.89 14.59 1.32
N LYS A 81 3.58 15.14 0.32
CA LYS A 81 2.98 16.00 -0.69
C LYS A 81 1.90 15.26 -1.50
N SER A 82 2.17 14.03 -1.90
CA SER A 82 1.20 13.22 -2.65
C SER A 82 -0.06 12.95 -1.83
N ILE A 83 0.09 12.58 -0.55
CA ILE A 83 -1.02 12.35 0.39
C ILE A 83 -1.85 13.63 0.58
N ILE A 84 -1.21 14.77 0.89
CA ILE A 84 -1.91 16.04 1.13
C ILE A 84 -2.66 16.50 -0.11
N ASN A 85 -2.05 16.38 -1.30
CA ASN A 85 -2.70 16.72 -2.56
C ASN A 85 -3.94 15.87 -2.82
N HIS A 86 -3.85 14.55 -2.59
CA HIS A 86 -5.00 13.66 -2.73
C HIS A 86 -6.14 14.04 -1.79
N LEU A 87 -5.83 14.24 -0.49
CA LEU A 87 -6.85 14.62 0.48
C LEU A 87 -7.50 15.97 0.16
N THR A 88 -6.72 16.96 -0.29
CA THR A 88 -7.24 18.29 -0.64
C THR A 88 -8.13 18.25 -1.88
N ASN A 89 -7.83 17.38 -2.85
CA ASN A 89 -8.64 17.24 -4.07
C ASN A 89 -10.00 16.59 -3.82
N TYR A 90 -10.13 15.79 -2.77
CA TYR A 90 -11.34 15.02 -2.45
C TYR A 90 -12.00 15.39 -1.11
N SER A 91 -11.51 16.44 -0.43
CA SER A 91 -12.19 17.01 0.74
C SER A 91 -13.35 17.89 0.28
N GLN A 92 -14.54 17.31 0.16
CA GLN A 92 -15.81 18.05 0.15
C GLN A 92 -16.57 17.78 1.43
#